data_AF-A0A538GYX2-F1
#
_entry.id   AF-A0A538GYX2-F1
#
_cell.length_a   1.000
_cell.length_b   1.000
_cell.length_c   1.000
_cell.angle_alpha   90.00
_cell.angle_beta   90.00
_cell.angle_gamma   90.00
#
_symmetry.space_group_name_H-M   'P 1'
#
loop_
_entity.id
_entity.type
_entity.pdbx_description
1 polymer ?
#
loop_
_entity_poly.entity_id
_entity_poly.type
_entity_poly.pdbx_seq_one_letter_code
_entity_poly.pdbx_strand_id
1 'polypeptide(L)'
;MKTLSDPGRNTVELEPTVTTIAAIGELPYPRPLPTSRRTAFQRHVWQVVAQITKYRVETGGIRLELYDHESYLHAVIPTPDCLSSSTRARNDIASAFKLFSGDCGHPTTRDWQSLGAIVYVRGVGFWSQRRSLRGAARNGAELHPVTGLRIVAGCG
;
A
#
# COMPACT_ATOMS: atom_id res chain seq x y z
N MET A 1 -11.84 -4.27 3.43
CA MET A 1 -10.40 -4.44 3.78
C MET A 1 -9.55 -3.39 3.11
N LYS A 2 -9.63 -3.31 1.77
CA LYS A 2 -8.91 -2.35 0.92
C LYS A 2 -9.01 -0.88 1.34
N THR A 3 -10.13 -0.46 1.91
CA THR A 3 -10.36 0.91 2.38
C THR A 3 -10.29 1.05 3.89
N LEU A 4 -9.84 0.03 4.63
CA LEU A 4 -9.86 0.04 6.11
C LEU A 4 -11.24 0.36 6.73
N SER A 5 -12.32 0.00 6.02
CA SER A 5 -13.71 0.14 6.47
C SER A 5 -14.39 -1.20 6.80
N ASP A 6 -13.65 -2.31 6.76
CA ASP A 6 -14.20 -3.65 7.06
C ASP A 6 -14.60 -3.81 8.54
N PRO A 7 -15.41 -4.83 8.89
CA PRO A 7 -15.76 -5.11 10.28
C PRO A 7 -14.54 -5.29 11.20
N GLY A 8 -13.45 -5.86 10.68
CA GLY A 8 -12.21 -6.07 11.42
C GLY A 8 -11.34 -4.82 11.57
N ARG A 9 -11.70 -3.67 11.01
CA ARG A 9 -10.87 -2.45 10.99
C ARG A 9 -10.37 -2.02 12.36
N ASN A 10 -11.16 -2.19 13.42
CA ASN A 10 -10.79 -1.81 14.80
C ASN A 10 -9.71 -2.71 15.40
N THR A 11 -9.44 -3.88 14.80
CA THR A 11 -8.35 -4.78 15.22
C THR A 11 -6.99 -4.38 14.64
N VAL A 12 -6.94 -3.34 13.79
CA VAL A 12 -5.70 -2.86 13.19
C VAL A 12 -5.01 -1.90 14.15
N GLU A 13 -3.77 -2.20 14.52
CA GLU A 13 -2.89 -1.25 15.18
C GLU A 13 -2.44 -0.19 14.18
N LEU A 14 -2.77 1.08 14.48
CA LEU A 14 -2.47 2.21 13.59
C LEU A 14 -1.06 2.77 13.79
N GLU A 15 -0.43 2.47 14.93
CA GLU A 15 0.97 2.83 15.15
C GLU A 15 1.84 2.04 14.18
N PRO A 16 2.63 2.71 13.32
CA PRO A 16 3.36 2.05 12.27
C PRO A 16 4.54 1.24 12.83
N THR A 17 4.60 -0.05 12.48
CA THR A 17 5.80 -0.87 12.70
C THR A 17 6.76 -0.72 11.52
N VAL A 18 7.99 -0.29 11.78
CA VAL A 18 9.04 -0.16 10.74
C VAL A 18 9.52 -1.55 10.32
N THR A 19 9.62 -1.77 9.02
CA THR A 19 10.11 -3.03 8.43
C THR A 19 10.70 -2.80 7.04
N THR A 20 11.15 -3.87 6.39
CA THR A 20 11.66 -3.86 5.01
C THR A 20 10.73 -4.63 4.08
N ILE A 21 10.84 -4.37 2.77
CA ILE A 21 10.08 -5.14 1.77
C ILE A 21 10.49 -6.62 1.79
N ALA A 22 11.78 -6.91 1.97
CA ALA A 22 12.29 -8.27 2.07
C ALA A 22 11.65 -9.03 3.24
N ALA A 23 11.62 -8.44 4.44
CA ALA A 23 11.01 -9.04 5.62
C ALA A 23 9.50 -9.30 5.44
N ILE A 24 8.77 -8.36 4.80
CA ILE A 24 7.36 -8.59 4.42
C ILE A 24 7.25 -9.76 3.44
N GLY A 25 8.17 -9.87 2.48
CA GLY A 25 8.21 -10.92 1.46
C GLY A 25 8.46 -12.33 1.99
N GLU A 26 9.10 -12.45 3.16
CA GLU A 26 9.38 -13.72 3.84
C GLU A 26 8.20 -14.24 4.67
N LEU A 27 7.19 -13.41 4.93
CA LEU A 27 6.02 -13.81 5.71
C LEU A 27 5.27 -14.98 5.04
N PRO A 28 4.81 -15.97 5.83
CA PRO A 28 4.09 -17.12 5.30
C PRO A 28 2.74 -16.69 4.72
N TYR A 29 2.52 -17.01 3.44
CA TYR A 29 1.24 -16.75 2.79
C TYR A 29 0.11 -17.58 3.44
N PRO A 30 -0.97 -16.95 3.92
CA PRO A 30 -2.08 -17.66 4.53
C PRO A 30 -2.84 -18.54 3.53
N ARG A 31 -3.15 -19.77 3.94
CA ARG A 31 -4.02 -20.71 3.20
C ARG A 31 -5.19 -21.13 4.10
N PRO A 32 -6.46 -20.96 3.68
CA PRO A 32 -6.91 -20.28 2.46
C PRO A 32 -6.57 -18.78 2.45
N LEU A 33 -6.79 -18.08 1.34
CA LEU A 33 -6.65 -16.62 1.32
C LEU A 33 -7.69 -16.00 2.30
N PRO A 34 -7.30 -15.08 3.20
CA PRO A 34 -8.23 -14.51 4.16
C PRO A 34 -9.27 -13.59 3.53
N THR A 35 -10.53 -13.77 3.91
CA THR A 35 -11.64 -12.86 3.61
C THR A 35 -11.86 -11.81 4.72
N SER A 36 -11.16 -11.97 5.85
CA SER A 36 -11.19 -11.08 7.01
C SER A 36 -9.79 -10.91 7.61
N ARG A 37 -9.62 -9.94 8.52
CA ARG A 37 -8.35 -9.66 9.21
C ARG A 37 -8.06 -10.70 10.29
N ARG A 38 -7.26 -11.70 9.96
CA ARG A 38 -6.91 -12.78 10.90
C ARG A 38 -5.41 -13.00 11.12
N THR A 39 -4.57 -12.46 10.25
CA THR A 39 -3.11 -12.55 10.41
C THR A 39 -2.58 -11.31 11.13
N ALA A 40 -1.46 -11.45 11.84
CA ALA A 40 -0.77 -10.29 12.44
C ALA A 40 -0.44 -9.24 11.37
N PHE A 41 0.03 -9.67 10.19
CA PHE A 41 0.30 -8.80 9.06
C PHE A 41 -0.89 -7.88 8.70
N GLN A 42 -2.10 -8.42 8.64
CA GLN A 42 -3.31 -7.66 8.32
C GLN A 42 -3.81 -6.72 9.43
N ARG A 43 -3.29 -6.89 10.64
CA ARG A 43 -3.69 -6.14 11.84
C ARG A 43 -2.67 -5.07 12.23
N HIS A 44 -1.71 -4.76 11.38
CA HIS A 44 -0.74 -3.69 11.63
C HIS A 44 -0.63 -2.77 10.42
N VAL A 45 -0.38 -1.49 10.71
CA VAL A 45 0.21 -0.56 9.76
C VAL A 45 1.71 -0.83 9.72
N TRP A 46 2.25 -1.01 8.52
CA TRP A 46 3.67 -1.22 8.28
C TRP A 46 4.25 0.03 7.63
N GLN A 47 5.43 0.44 8.08
CA GLN A 47 6.21 1.49 7.44
C GLN A 47 7.43 0.87 6.74
N VAL A 48 7.56 1.15 5.46
CA VAL A 48 8.73 0.77 4.66
C VAL A 48 9.36 2.01 4.03
N VAL A 49 10.68 1.98 3.84
CA VAL A 49 11.39 2.93 2.98
C VAL A 49 11.64 2.23 1.66
N ALA A 50 11.21 2.84 0.57
CA ALA A 50 11.34 2.22 -0.75
C ALA A 50 11.36 3.25 -1.86
N GLN A 51 11.84 2.84 -3.02
CA GLN A 51 11.68 3.57 -4.26
C GLN A 51 10.33 3.20 -4.90
N ILE A 52 9.55 4.19 -5.31
CA ILE A 52 8.43 4.00 -6.23
C ILE A 52 9.01 3.91 -7.64
N THR A 53 9.20 2.70 -8.14
CA THR A 53 9.72 2.48 -9.50
C THR A 53 8.67 2.86 -10.53
N LYS A 54 7.42 2.44 -10.29
CA LYS A 54 6.30 2.68 -11.18
C LYS A 54 5.01 2.92 -10.43
N TYR A 55 4.05 3.56 -11.10
CA TYR A 55 2.70 3.75 -10.59
C TYR A 55 1.70 3.72 -11.74
N ARG A 56 0.42 3.53 -11.41
CA ARG A 56 -0.69 3.63 -12.36
C ARG A 56 -2.01 3.91 -11.65
N VAL A 57 -2.98 4.45 -12.37
CA VAL A 57 -4.37 4.48 -11.93
C VAL A 57 -4.94 3.07 -11.96
N GLU A 58 -5.64 2.68 -10.91
CA GLU A 58 -6.48 1.49 -10.89
C GLU A 58 -7.90 1.80 -10.41
N THR A 59 -8.81 0.84 -10.55
CA THR A 59 -10.19 1.02 -10.07
C THR A 59 -10.19 1.26 -8.56
N GLY A 60 -10.58 2.47 -8.17
CA GLY A 60 -10.71 2.88 -6.77
C GLY A 60 -9.41 3.34 -6.11
N GLY A 61 -8.34 3.60 -6.86
CA GLY A 61 -7.09 4.07 -6.27
C GLY A 61 -5.93 4.22 -7.23
N ILE A 62 -4.75 4.44 -6.66
CA ILE A 62 -3.48 4.50 -7.35
C ILE A 62 -2.63 3.34 -6.84
N ARG A 63 -2.12 2.52 -7.76
CA ARG A 63 -1.20 1.43 -7.44
C ARG A 63 0.23 1.90 -7.61
N LEU A 64 1.05 1.60 -6.61
CA LEU A 64 2.48 1.87 -6.57
C LEU A 64 3.24 0.55 -6.60
N GLU A 65 4.27 0.49 -7.44
CA GLU A 65 5.31 -0.53 -7.41
C GLU A 65 6.46 0.00 -6.55
N LEU A 66 6.65 -0.62 -5.39
CA LEU A 66 7.73 -0.30 -4.47
C LEU A 66 8.88 -1.28 -4.67
N TYR A 67 10.10 -0.78 -4.59
CA TYR A 67 11.32 -1.56 -4.69
C TYR A 67 12.31 -1.16 -3.61
N ASP A 68 12.88 -2.17 -2.95
CA ASP A 68 13.95 -2.04 -1.97
C ASP A 68 14.76 -3.34 -1.92
N HIS A 69 16.09 -3.25 -2.00
CA HIS A 69 17.05 -4.36 -1.92
C HIS A 69 16.55 -5.67 -2.61
N GLU A 70 16.43 -5.62 -3.95
CA GLU A 70 15.99 -6.74 -4.81
C GLU A 70 14.56 -7.27 -4.57
N SER A 71 13.81 -6.60 -3.70
CA SER A 71 12.49 -7.02 -3.28
C SER A 71 11.43 -6.01 -3.73
N TYR A 72 10.30 -6.52 -4.19
CA TYR A 72 9.18 -5.72 -4.68
C TYR A 72 7.95 -5.86 -3.80
N LEU A 73 7.18 -4.78 -3.67
CA LEU A 73 5.92 -4.74 -2.96
C LEU A 73 4.94 -3.82 -3.67
N HIS A 74 3.67 -4.23 -3.76
CA HIS A 74 2.63 -3.31 -4.19
C HIS A 74 2.04 -2.57 -2.99
N ALA A 75 1.82 -1.28 -3.17
CA ALA A 75 1.07 -0.45 -2.27
C ALA A 75 -0.07 0.24 -3.03
N VAL A 76 -1.22 0.43 -2.40
CA VAL A 76 -2.38 1.05 -3.05
C VAL A 76 -2.92 2.17 -2.19
N ILE A 77 -3.05 3.35 -2.79
CA ILE A 77 -3.69 4.51 -2.19
C ILE A 77 -5.13 4.59 -2.73
N PRO A 78 -6.17 4.30 -1.93
CA PRO A 78 -7.55 4.44 -2.41
C PRO A 78 -7.90 5.89 -2.77
N THR A 79 -8.80 6.07 -3.73
CA THR A 79 -9.39 7.39 -3.98
C THR A 79 -10.25 7.83 -2.79
N PRO A 80 -10.29 9.12 -2.45
CA PRO A 80 -11.13 9.64 -1.37
C PRO A 80 -12.61 9.28 -1.50
N ASP A 81 -13.12 9.19 -2.74
CA ASP A 81 -14.51 8.81 -3.03
C ASP A 81 -14.85 7.37 -2.62
N CYS A 82 -13.84 6.48 -2.55
CA CYS A 82 -14.03 5.12 -2.04
C CYS A 82 -14.06 5.04 -0.51
N LEU A 83 -13.77 6.15 0.19
CA LEU A 83 -13.69 6.16 1.66
C LEU A 83 -15.05 6.50 2.28
N SER A 84 -15.63 5.52 2.97
CA SER A 84 -16.84 5.71 3.78
C SER A 84 -16.56 6.42 5.10
N SER A 85 -17.62 6.81 5.82
CA SER A 85 -17.54 7.29 7.21
C SER A 85 -16.94 6.28 8.19
N SER A 86 -17.02 4.98 7.88
CA SER A 86 -16.49 3.91 8.72
C SER A 86 -15.00 3.62 8.53
N THR A 87 -14.39 4.20 7.49
CA THR A 87 -12.95 4.09 7.18
C THR A 87 -12.12 4.62 8.34
N ARG A 88 -11.27 3.78 8.97
CA ARG A 88 -10.27 4.28 9.92
C ARG A 88 -9.14 4.97 9.17
N ALA A 89 -8.50 5.97 9.79
CA ALA A 89 -7.45 6.78 9.17
C ALA A 89 -7.89 7.46 7.84
N ARG A 90 -9.18 7.79 7.69
CA ARG A 90 -9.74 8.40 6.47
C ARG A 90 -8.98 9.64 6.03
N ASN A 91 -8.66 10.52 6.98
CA ASN A 91 -7.94 11.76 6.70
C ASN A 91 -6.51 11.47 6.24
N ASP A 92 -5.84 10.49 6.85
CA ASP A 92 -4.45 10.17 6.49
C ASP A 92 -4.37 9.52 5.10
N ILE A 93 -5.32 8.64 4.77
CA ILE A 93 -5.45 8.07 3.43
C ILE A 93 -5.73 9.16 2.39
N ALA A 94 -6.67 10.07 2.67
CA ALA A 94 -6.99 11.18 1.77
C ALA A 94 -5.80 12.15 1.58
N SER A 95 -5.05 12.43 2.65
CA SER A 95 -3.82 13.21 2.60
C SER A 95 -2.73 12.52 1.78
N ALA A 96 -2.54 11.21 1.94
CA ALA A 96 -1.60 10.43 1.13
C ALA A 96 -1.97 10.44 -0.36
N PHE A 97 -3.27 10.34 -0.67
CA PHE A 97 -3.77 10.46 -2.04
C PHE A 97 -3.44 11.84 -2.61
N LYS A 98 -3.81 12.91 -1.91
CA LYS A 98 -3.58 14.29 -2.35
C LYS A 98 -2.09 14.56 -2.58
N LEU A 99 -1.23 14.18 -1.63
CA LEU A 99 0.22 14.34 -1.72
C LEU A 99 0.76 13.64 -2.97
N PHE A 100 0.39 12.37 -3.20
CA PHE A 100 0.90 11.64 -4.35
C PHE A 100 0.37 12.19 -5.68
N SER A 101 -0.93 12.50 -5.76
CA SER A 101 -1.56 12.97 -6.99
C SER A 101 -1.19 14.41 -7.36
N GLY A 102 -0.90 15.25 -6.36
CA GLY A 102 -0.62 16.67 -6.53
C GLY A 102 0.86 16.99 -6.63
N ASP A 103 1.71 16.30 -5.88
CA ASP A 103 3.10 16.74 -5.68
C ASP A 103 4.13 15.74 -6.21
N CYS A 104 3.72 14.62 -6.82
CA CYS A 104 4.66 13.59 -7.24
C CYS A 104 4.28 12.87 -8.55
N GLY A 105 3.27 12.01 -8.52
CA GLY A 105 3.01 11.06 -9.61
C GLY A 105 2.07 11.58 -10.69
N HIS A 106 1.20 12.55 -10.41
CA HIS A 106 0.16 13.00 -11.37
C HIS A 106 -0.47 11.86 -12.20
N PRO A 107 -1.05 10.83 -11.56
CA PRO A 107 -1.48 9.62 -12.25
C PRO A 107 -2.66 9.88 -13.18
N THR A 108 -2.41 9.83 -14.49
CA THR A 108 -3.41 10.12 -15.54
C THR A 108 -3.94 8.87 -16.26
N THR A 109 -3.19 7.76 -16.26
CA THR A 109 -3.51 6.58 -17.08
C THR A 109 -3.52 5.28 -16.27
N ARG A 110 -4.13 4.24 -16.84
CA ARG A 110 -4.09 2.87 -16.32
C ARG A 110 -2.81 2.12 -16.73
N ASP A 111 -1.97 2.74 -17.55
CA ASP A 111 -0.68 2.22 -17.93
C ASP A 111 0.36 2.52 -16.86
N TRP A 112 1.38 1.68 -16.78
CA TRP A 112 2.46 1.88 -15.83
C TRP A 112 3.34 3.05 -16.25
N GLN A 113 3.48 4.01 -15.36
CA GLN A 113 4.33 5.20 -15.50
C GLN A 113 5.52 5.07 -14.56
N SER A 114 6.72 5.43 -15.03
CA SER A 114 7.94 5.43 -14.22
C SER A 114 8.02 6.70 -13.38
N LEU A 115 8.59 6.61 -12.17
CA LEU A 115 8.76 7.76 -11.27
C LEU A 115 10.18 7.82 -10.68
N GLY A 116 10.60 6.75 -10.00
CA GLY A 116 11.91 6.68 -9.37
C GLY A 116 12.02 7.43 -8.03
N ALA A 117 10.92 7.92 -7.47
CA ALA A 117 10.90 8.66 -6.20
C ALA A 117 11.20 7.77 -4.98
N ILE A 118 11.94 8.29 -4.01
CA ILE A 118 12.20 7.61 -2.74
C ILE A 118 11.22 8.13 -1.69
N VAL A 119 10.54 7.22 -1.01
CA VAL A 119 9.46 7.55 -0.09
C VAL A 119 9.50 6.68 1.17
N TYR A 120 8.92 7.20 2.24
CA TYR A 120 8.41 6.39 3.34
C TYR A 120 6.93 6.11 3.05
N VAL A 121 6.56 4.83 2.97
CA VAL A 121 5.17 4.39 2.79
C VAL A 121 4.69 3.76 4.07
N ARG A 122 3.54 4.22 4.58
CA ARG A 122 2.77 3.58 5.64
C ARG A 122 1.53 2.96 5.04
N GLY A 123 1.27 1.69 5.31
CA GLY A 123 0.03 1.07 4.88
C GLY A 123 -0.32 -0.18 5.66
N VAL A 124 -1.60 -0.55 5.59
CA VAL A 124 -2.09 -1.72 6.32
C VAL A 124 -1.75 -2.98 5.54
N GLY A 125 -1.28 -4.02 6.22
CA GLY A 125 -1.00 -5.30 5.57
C GLY A 125 -2.25 -5.90 4.90
N PHE A 126 -2.08 -6.37 3.67
CA PHE A 126 -3.13 -6.98 2.87
C PHE A 126 -2.59 -8.18 2.10
N TRP A 127 -3.34 -9.27 2.09
CA TRP A 127 -3.00 -10.44 1.29
C TRP A 127 -3.81 -10.40 0.00
N SER A 128 -3.13 -10.29 -1.14
CA SER A 128 -3.74 -10.48 -2.45
C SER A 128 -3.51 -11.92 -2.94
N GLN A 129 -4.22 -12.30 -4.01
CA GLN A 129 -3.94 -13.59 -4.64
C GLN A 129 -2.49 -13.59 -5.14
N ARG A 130 -1.76 -14.69 -4.89
CA ARG A 130 -0.45 -14.93 -5.51
C ARG A 130 -0.62 -15.06 -7.02
N ARG A 131 -0.58 -13.93 -7.71
CA ARG A 131 -0.52 -13.84 -9.17
C ARG A 131 0.87 -13.34 -9.53
N SER A 132 1.41 -13.81 -10.65
CA SER A 132 2.69 -13.35 -11.21
C SER A 132 2.59 -11.94 -11.79
N LEU A 133 2.08 -10.99 -11.00
CA LEU A 133 2.03 -9.59 -11.36
C LEU A 133 3.43 -9.01 -11.21
N ARG A 134 3.93 -8.36 -12.26
CA ARG A 134 5.21 -7.65 -12.22
C ARG A 134 5.20 -6.65 -11.05
N GLY A 135 6.26 -6.67 -10.25
CA GLY A 135 6.42 -5.79 -9.08
C GLY A 135 5.63 -6.17 -7.83
N ALA A 136 4.93 -7.31 -7.81
CA ALA A 136 4.25 -7.79 -6.61
C ALA A 136 5.20 -8.60 -5.72
N ALA A 137 4.91 -8.63 -4.42
CA ALA A 137 5.64 -9.50 -3.50
C ALA A 137 5.40 -10.98 -3.83
N ARG A 138 6.45 -11.81 -3.76
CA ARG A 138 6.40 -13.24 -4.12
C ARG A 138 5.43 -14.05 -3.25
N ASN A 139 5.16 -13.59 -2.04
CA ASN A 139 4.22 -14.18 -1.11
C ASN A 139 2.80 -13.60 -1.21
N GLY A 140 2.52 -12.64 -2.11
CA GLY A 140 1.20 -12.01 -2.25
C GLY A 140 0.88 -10.96 -1.19
N ALA A 141 1.87 -10.49 -0.43
CA ALA A 141 1.71 -9.36 0.47
C ALA A 141 1.59 -8.03 -0.30
N GLU A 142 0.76 -7.13 0.21
CA GLU A 142 0.59 -5.76 -0.27
C GLU A 142 0.35 -4.82 0.92
N LEU A 143 0.55 -3.51 0.71
CA LEU A 143 0.10 -2.46 1.62
C LEU A 143 -1.18 -1.81 1.08
N HIS A 144 -2.32 -2.11 1.68
CA HIS A 144 -3.62 -1.67 1.19
C HIS A 144 -4.65 -1.55 2.34
N PRO A 145 -5.10 -0.33 2.68
CA PRO A 145 -4.72 0.96 2.09
C PRO A 145 -3.36 1.47 2.57
N VAL A 146 -2.73 2.30 1.75
CA VAL A 146 -1.71 3.25 2.19
C VAL A 146 -2.39 4.31 3.05
N THR A 147 -1.92 4.45 4.28
CA THR A 147 -2.42 5.39 5.29
C THR A 147 -1.47 6.57 5.48
N GLY A 148 -0.29 6.57 4.89
CA GLY A 148 0.62 7.70 4.96
C GLY A 148 1.73 7.59 3.91
N LEU A 149 2.14 8.74 3.40
CA LEU A 149 3.22 8.84 2.44
C LEU A 149 4.07 10.05 2.81
N ARG A 150 5.39 9.88 2.80
CA ARG A 150 6.33 10.99 2.93
C ARG A 150 7.41 10.88 1.87
N ILE A 151 7.52 11.92 1.06
CA ILE A 151 8.50 12.01 -0.02
C ILE A 151 9.87 12.34 0.60
N VAL A 152 10.90 11.65 0.13
CA VAL A 152 12.30 11.92 0.48
C VAL A 152 12.99 12.65 -0.67
N ALA A 153 12.83 12.13 -1.89
CA ALA A 153 13.44 12.67 -3.09
C ALA A 153 12.74 12.14 -4.36
N GLY A 154 12.97 12.80 -5.50
CA GLY A 154 12.57 12.31 -6.82
C GLY A 154 11.12 12.58 -7.22
N CYS A 155 10.40 13.41 -6.45
CA CYS A 155 9.17 14.05 -6.89
C CYS A 155 9.52 15.50 -7.25
N GLY A 156 9.43 15.88 -8.53
CA GLY A 156 9.83 17.18 -9.07
C GLY A 156 9.95 17.16 -10.58
#